data_AF-A0A955K947-F1
#
_entry.id   AF-A0A955K947-F1
#
_cell.length_a   1.000
_cell.length_b   1.000
_cell.length_c   1.000
_cell.angle_alpha   90.00
_cell.angle_beta   90.00
_cell.angle_gamma   90.00
#
_symmetry.space_group_name_H-M   'P 1'
#
loop_
_entity.id
_entity.type
_entity.pdbx_description
1 polymer ?
#
loop_
_entity_poly.entity_id
_entity_poly.type
_entity_poly.pdbx_seq_one_letter_code
_entity_poly.pdbx_strand_id
1 'polypeptide(L)'
;MKKGFTLIELLVVVAIIGILASVVLASLSTARNSAKDAAIKAALKGGQTEMELYFIENDYYNTDGGTGTTCGATLTSFQNSISNNGGTGVCASVSGGATYSYYADLSDGSTYFCVDSSGFAGEQAGAAADGDSCSTT
;
A
#
# COMPACT_ATOMS: atom_id res chain seq x y z
N MET A 1 -49.46 1.42 -35.75
CA MET A 1 -49.46 2.30 -34.56
C MET A 1 -48.18 2.05 -33.78
N LYS A 2 -47.36 3.06 -33.52
CA LYS A 2 -46.13 2.93 -32.72
C LYS A 2 -46.52 3.05 -31.25
N LYS A 3 -46.35 1.99 -30.45
CA LYS A 3 -46.46 2.06 -28.98
C LYS A 3 -45.31 2.94 -28.47
N GLY A 4 -45.64 4.07 -27.86
CA GLY A 4 -44.69 4.88 -27.11
C GLY A 4 -44.55 4.35 -25.69
N PHE A 5 -43.35 4.48 -25.11
CA PHE A 5 -43.14 4.26 -23.68
C PHE A 5 -43.90 5.31 -22.87
N THR A 6 -44.47 4.89 -21.74
CA THR A 6 -45.11 5.82 -20.81
C THR A 6 -44.07 6.53 -19.94
N LEU A 7 -44.35 7.77 -19.55
CA LEU A 7 -43.46 8.53 -18.65
C LEU A 7 -43.27 7.82 -17.30
N ILE A 8 -44.29 7.09 -16.83
CA ILE A 8 -44.23 6.35 -15.57
C ILE A 8 -43.34 5.11 -15.66
N GLU A 9 -43.31 4.42 -16.81
CA GLU A 9 -42.39 3.31 -17.07
C GLU A 9 -40.94 3.78 -17.03
N LEU A 10 -40.64 4.94 -17.61
CA LEU A 10 -39.28 5.45 -17.61
C LEU A 10 -38.88 5.92 -16.20
N LEU A 11 -39.82 6.51 -15.46
CA LEU A 11 -39.59 6.99 -14.09
C LEU A 11 -39.27 5.84 -13.12
N VAL A 12 -40.02 4.74 -13.15
CA VAL A 12 -39.75 3.60 -12.26
C VAL A 12 -38.42 2.92 -12.58
N VAL A 13 -38.01 2.87 -13.85
CA VAL A 13 -36.74 2.27 -14.27
C VAL A 13 -35.56 3.06 -13.71
N VAL A 14 -35.55 4.39 -13.85
CA VAL A 14 -34.45 5.21 -13.32
C VAL A 14 -34.42 5.18 -11.79
N ALA A 15 -35.59 5.05 -11.13
CA ALA A 15 -35.67 4.89 -9.69
C ALA A 15 -35.00 3.57 -9.22
N ILE A 16 -35.28 2.45 -9.90
CA ILE A 16 -34.67 1.15 -9.55
C ILE A 16 -33.17 1.15 -9.84
N ILE A 17 -32.74 1.70 -10.99
CA ILE A 17 -31.31 1.82 -11.33
C ILE A 17 -30.58 2.66 -10.28
N GLY A 18 -31.18 3.76 -9.79
CA GLY A 18 -30.61 4.58 -8.73
C GLY A 18 -30.37 3.82 -7.43
N ILE A 19 -31.34 2.99 -7.01
CA ILE A 19 -31.21 2.17 -5.80
C ILE A 19 -30.07 1.15 -5.97
N LEU A 20 -30.06 0.41 -7.08
CA LEU A 20 -29.01 -0.59 -7.34
C LEU A 20 -27.61 0.04 -7.46
N ALA A 21 -27.50 1.19 -8.12
CA ALA A 21 -26.23 1.90 -8.29
C ALA A 21 -25.62 2.34 -6.95
N SER A 22 -26.45 2.76 -5.98
CA SER A 22 -25.96 3.19 -4.67
C SER A 22 -25.32 2.06 -3.87
N VAL A 23 -25.90 0.86 -3.87
CA VAL A 23 -25.36 -0.33 -3.20
C VAL A 23 -24.06 -0.78 -3.85
N VAL A 24 -24.02 -0.80 -5.19
CA VAL A 24 -22.82 -1.18 -5.95
C VAL A 24 -21.67 -0.22 -5.66
N LEU A 25 -21.93 1.09 -5.65
CA LEU A 25 -20.90 2.10 -5.41
C LEU A 25 -20.27 1.97 -4.01
N ALA A 26 -21.08 1.69 -2.98
CA ALA A 26 -20.58 1.45 -1.63
C ALA A 26 -19.64 0.23 -1.59
N SER A 27 -20.04 -0.88 -2.21
CA SER A 27 -19.22 -2.11 -2.26
C SER A 27 -17.92 -1.94 -3.06
N LEU A 28 -17.95 -1.14 -4.14
CA LEU A 28 -16.79 -0.88 -4.99
C LEU A 28 -15.73 -0.05 -4.26
N SER A 29 -16.15 0.89 -3.42
CA SER A 29 -15.22 1.70 -2.61
C SER A 29 -14.35 0.83 -1.71
N THR A 30 -14.97 -0.08 -0.96
CA THR A 30 -14.25 -1.04 -0.09
C THR A 30 -13.33 -1.95 -0.89
N ALA A 31 -13.80 -2.50 -2.01
CA ALA A 31 -12.98 -3.38 -2.87
C ALA A 31 -11.74 -2.66 -3.43
N ARG A 32 -11.88 -1.38 -3.83
CA ARG A 32 -10.74 -0.58 -4.32
C ARG A 32 -9.71 -0.32 -3.24
N ASN A 33 -10.14 -0.06 -2.00
CA ASN A 33 -9.24 0.13 -0.87
C ASN A 33 -8.47 -1.15 -0.55
N SER A 34 -9.15 -2.30 -0.48
CA SER A 34 -8.47 -3.59 -0.27
C SER A 34 -7.48 -3.94 -1.41
N ALA A 35 -7.80 -3.57 -2.66
CA ALA A 35 -6.89 -3.78 -3.78
C ALA A 35 -5.62 -2.89 -3.70
N LYS A 36 -5.78 -1.63 -3.27
CA LYS A 36 -4.65 -0.73 -3.00
C LYS A 36 -3.75 -1.28 -1.90
N ASP A 37 -4.34 -1.74 -0.81
CA ASP A 37 -3.59 -2.33 0.31
C ASP A 37 -2.82 -3.58 -0.12
N ALA A 38 -3.43 -4.43 -0.95
CA ALA A 38 -2.76 -5.59 -1.53
C ALA A 38 -1.58 -5.20 -2.42
N ALA A 39 -1.71 -4.14 -3.22
CA ALA A 39 -0.63 -3.62 -4.06
C ALA A 39 0.52 -3.04 -3.23
N ILE A 40 0.21 -2.31 -2.15
CA ILE A 40 1.21 -1.78 -1.20
C ILE A 40 1.99 -2.93 -0.54
N LYS A 41 1.27 -3.94 -0.02
CA LYS A 41 1.89 -5.14 0.58
C LYS A 41 2.79 -5.88 -0.41
N ALA A 42 2.35 -6.03 -1.65
CA ALA A 42 3.13 -6.68 -2.69
C ALA A 42 4.39 -5.88 -3.04
N ALA A 43 4.28 -4.54 -3.11
CA ALA A 43 5.42 -3.67 -3.37
C ALA A 43 6.47 -3.75 -2.26
N LEU A 44 6.05 -3.72 -0.98
CA LEU A 44 6.97 -3.84 0.15
C LEU A 44 7.69 -5.20 0.19
N LYS A 45 6.97 -6.30 -0.06
CA LYS A 45 7.60 -7.64 -0.17
C LYS A 45 8.55 -7.77 -1.34
N GLY A 46 8.22 -7.12 -2.46
CA GLY A 46 9.12 -7.02 -3.61
C GLY A 46 10.42 -6.28 -3.25
N GLY A 47 10.30 -5.15 -2.56
CA GLY A 47 11.44 -4.40 -2.04
C GLY A 47 12.29 -5.20 -1.05
N GLN A 48 11.67 -5.94 -0.12
CA GLN A 48 12.38 -6.85 0.80
C GLN A 48 13.24 -7.87 0.04
N THR A 49 12.69 -8.47 -1.01
CA THR A 49 13.43 -9.43 -1.84
C THR A 49 14.61 -8.78 -2.56
N GLU A 50 14.42 -7.59 -3.13
CA GLU A 50 15.50 -6.84 -3.79
C GLU A 50 16.62 -6.45 -2.81
N MET A 51 16.24 -6.09 -1.58
CA MET A 51 17.20 -5.74 -0.52
C MET A 51 18.01 -6.96 -0.07
N GLU A 52 17.40 -8.12 0.08
CA GLU A 52 18.12 -9.38 0.36
C GLU A 52 19.10 -9.73 -0.77
N LEU A 53 18.68 -9.59 -2.03
CA LEU A 53 19.56 -9.80 -3.18
C LEU A 53 20.75 -8.82 -3.17
N TYR A 54 20.50 -7.55 -2.84
CA TYR A 54 21.56 -6.55 -2.76
C TYR A 54 22.58 -6.88 -1.65
N PHE A 55 22.10 -7.32 -0.48
CA PHE A 55 22.97 -7.71 0.62
C PHE A 55 23.87 -8.90 0.27
N ILE A 56 23.35 -9.88 -0.47
CA ILE A 56 24.14 -11.02 -0.97
C ILE A 56 25.30 -10.56 -1.84
N GLU A 57 25.12 -9.50 -2.63
CA GLU A 57 26.14 -8.99 -3.55
C GLU A 57 27.15 -8.03 -2.89
N ASN A 58 26.71 -7.24 -1.92
CA ASN A 58 27.47 -6.10 -1.41
C ASN A 58 27.86 -6.21 0.06
N ASP A 59 27.33 -7.19 0.81
CA ASP A 59 27.54 -7.39 2.26
C ASP A 59 27.05 -6.21 3.13
N TYR A 60 26.18 -5.38 2.56
CA TYR A 60 25.42 -4.34 3.26
C TYR A 60 24.11 -4.09 2.50
N TYR A 61 23.10 -3.59 3.19
CA TYR A 61 21.84 -3.14 2.60
C TYR A 61 22.00 -1.74 2.01
N ASN A 62 21.64 -1.54 0.73
CA ASN A 62 21.67 -0.20 0.13
C ASN A 62 20.58 0.67 0.73
N THR A 63 20.99 1.60 1.56
CA THR A 63 20.08 2.55 2.19
C THR A 63 20.52 3.99 1.95
N ASP A 64 21.09 4.29 0.77
CA ASP A 64 21.52 5.64 0.33
C ASP A 64 21.82 6.62 1.48
N GLY A 65 22.73 6.24 2.40
CA GLY A 65 23.28 7.08 3.47
C GLY A 65 22.32 7.90 4.34
N GLY A 66 21.01 7.61 4.36
CA GLY A 66 20.00 8.49 4.96
C GLY A 66 19.51 7.99 6.30
N THR A 67 19.82 8.72 7.37
CA THR A 67 18.99 8.75 8.58
C THR A 67 17.70 9.53 8.25
N GLY A 68 16.75 8.91 7.53
CA GLY A 68 15.40 9.46 7.31
C GLY A 68 14.89 9.49 5.86
N THR A 69 13.57 9.27 5.76
CA THR A 69 12.55 9.64 4.74
C THR A 69 12.76 9.32 3.26
N THR A 70 13.95 9.00 2.77
CA THR A 70 14.17 8.70 1.34
C THR A 70 14.83 7.35 1.13
N CYS A 71 14.17 6.52 0.33
CA CYS A 71 14.63 5.17 0.07
C CYS A 71 15.70 5.21 -1.00
N GLY A 72 16.65 4.28 -0.92
CA GLY A 72 17.72 4.22 -1.89
C GLY A 72 17.19 4.11 -3.31
N ALA A 73 17.95 4.60 -4.29
CA ALA A 73 17.57 4.67 -5.70
C ALA A 73 17.03 3.33 -6.25
N THR A 74 17.53 2.22 -5.72
CA THR A 74 17.11 0.83 -5.99
C THR A 74 15.60 0.61 -5.75
N LEU A 75 15.01 1.23 -4.72
CA LEU A 75 13.62 1.00 -4.32
C LEU A 75 12.61 2.01 -4.87
N THR A 76 13.05 2.94 -5.72
CA THR A 76 12.20 3.99 -6.28
C THR A 76 10.97 3.44 -7.02
N SER A 77 11.10 2.30 -7.69
CA SER A 77 9.98 1.62 -8.39
C SER A 77 8.90 1.14 -7.41
N PHE A 78 9.31 0.56 -6.28
CA PHE A 78 8.41 0.11 -5.22
C PHE A 78 7.79 1.29 -4.47
N GLN A 79 8.56 2.34 -4.20
CA GLN A 79 8.05 3.57 -3.58
C GLN A 79 7.01 4.27 -4.46
N ASN A 80 7.23 4.30 -5.77
CA ASN A 80 6.25 4.80 -6.74
C ASN A 80 4.98 3.95 -6.74
N SER A 81 5.11 2.62 -6.68
CA SER A 81 3.95 1.72 -6.58
C SER A 81 3.12 1.98 -5.31
N ILE A 82 3.78 2.13 -4.16
CA ILE A 82 3.14 2.45 -2.88
C ILE A 82 2.39 3.80 -2.98
N SER A 83 3.07 4.83 -3.48
CA SER A 83 2.52 6.19 -3.62
C SER A 83 1.32 6.23 -4.58
N ASN A 84 1.39 5.51 -5.71
CA ASN A 84 0.28 5.41 -6.67
C ASN A 84 -0.96 4.73 -6.09
N ASN A 85 -0.79 3.88 -5.08
CA ASN A 85 -1.89 3.22 -4.38
C ASN A 85 -2.38 4.03 -3.17
N GLY A 86 -1.78 5.19 -2.89
CA GLY A 86 -2.17 6.10 -1.83
C GLY A 86 -1.57 5.77 -0.46
N GLY A 87 -0.60 4.85 -0.41
CA GLY A 87 0.21 4.64 0.79
C GLY A 87 1.35 5.66 0.85
N THR A 88 1.72 6.06 2.06
CA THR A 88 2.93 6.83 2.32
C THR A 88 4.01 5.87 2.80
N GLY A 89 5.01 5.64 1.94
CA GLY A 89 6.11 4.73 2.24
C GLY A 89 7.31 5.47 2.81
N VAL A 90 7.83 5.00 3.95
CA VAL A 90 9.09 5.47 4.54
C VAL A 90 10.00 4.27 4.79
N CYS A 91 11.28 4.56 4.86
CA CYS A 91 12.36 3.61 5.01
C CYS A 91 13.31 4.13 6.06
N ALA A 92 13.62 3.25 7.02
CA ALA A 92 14.62 3.51 8.04
C ALA A 92 15.75 2.50 7.86
N SER A 93 16.97 3.02 7.76
CA SER A 93 18.18 2.22 7.88
C SER A 93 18.79 2.45 9.23
N VAL A 94 19.23 1.38 9.88
CA VAL A 94 19.87 1.52 11.18
C VAL A 94 21.15 0.71 11.25
N SER A 95 22.13 1.32 11.90
CA SER A 95 23.53 0.91 12.02
C SER A 95 24.18 0.38 10.74
N GLY A 96 24.79 1.31 9.99
CA GLY A 96 25.90 0.98 9.07
C GLY A 96 25.56 0.02 7.93
N GLY A 97 24.30 -0.08 7.53
CA GLY A 97 23.86 -0.98 6.44
C GLY A 97 23.64 -2.44 6.86
N ALA A 98 23.64 -2.75 8.17
CA ALA A 98 23.43 -4.10 8.67
C ALA A 98 21.94 -4.44 8.88
N THR A 99 21.10 -3.42 9.13
CA THR A 99 19.65 -3.61 9.36
C THR A 99 18.83 -2.58 8.57
N TYR A 100 17.61 -2.97 8.22
CA TYR A 100 16.65 -2.09 7.54
C TYR A 100 15.22 -2.36 8.02
N SER A 101 14.38 -1.35 7.91
CA SER A 101 12.93 -1.49 7.88
C SER A 101 12.31 -0.64 6.76
N TYR A 102 11.27 -1.17 6.14
CA TYR A 102 10.41 -0.46 5.21
C TYR A 102 8.98 -0.58 5.68
N TYR A 103 8.26 0.54 5.61
CA TYR A 103 6.85 0.53 5.94
C TYR A 103 6.06 1.41 5.00
N ALA A 104 4.77 1.12 4.89
CA ALA A 104 3.82 1.98 4.22
C ALA A 104 2.46 1.91 4.90
N ASP A 105 1.83 3.08 5.01
CA ASP A 105 0.47 3.19 5.54
C ASP A 105 -0.54 2.50 4.61
N LEU A 106 -1.53 1.86 5.22
CA LEU A 106 -2.66 1.25 4.51
C LEU A 106 -3.83 2.23 4.41
N SER A 107 -4.80 1.88 3.58
CA SER A 107 -5.94 2.74 3.22
C SER A 107 -6.89 3.07 4.39
N ASP A 108 -6.72 2.40 5.54
CA ASP A 108 -7.49 2.66 6.77
C ASP A 108 -6.94 3.83 7.61
N GLY A 109 -5.72 4.30 7.32
CA GLY A 109 -5.03 5.37 8.05
C GLY A 109 -4.71 5.05 9.51
N SER A 110 -4.84 3.80 9.94
CA SER A 110 -4.63 3.34 11.33
C SER A 110 -3.67 2.17 11.42
N THR A 111 -3.41 1.50 10.31
CA THR A 111 -2.44 0.42 10.19
C THR A 111 -1.42 0.72 9.10
N TYR A 112 -0.24 0.15 9.27
CA TYR A 112 0.81 0.16 8.25
C TYR A 112 1.30 -1.27 8.04
N PHE A 113 1.76 -1.56 6.82
CA PHE A 113 2.48 -2.79 6.55
C PHE A 113 3.97 -2.52 6.68
N CYS A 114 4.69 -3.40 7.36
CA CYS A 114 6.11 -3.26 7.60
C CYS A 114 6.86 -4.54 7.22
N VAL A 115 8.04 -4.37 6.64
CA VAL A 115 9.02 -5.43 6.37
C VAL A 115 10.39 -5.02 6.92
N ASP A 116 11.17 -5.98 7.43
CA ASP A 116 12.50 -5.70 7.99
C ASP A 116 13.55 -6.77 7.63
N SER A 117 14.80 -6.48 8.00
CA SER A 117 15.96 -7.36 7.81
C SER A 117 15.92 -8.65 8.64
N SER A 118 14.99 -8.81 9.58
CA SER A 118 14.78 -10.08 10.30
C SER A 118 13.89 -11.05 9.52
N GLY A 119 13.34 -10.62 8.39
CA GLY A 119 12.38 -11.38 7.59
C GLY A 119 10.93 -11.16 8.04
N PHE A 120 10.67 -10.18 8.91
CA PHE A 120 9.30 -9.84 9.27
C PHE A 120 8.58 -9.25 8.05
N ALA A 121 7.30 -9.57 7.90
CA ALA A 121 6.41 -8.97 6.92
C ALA A 121 4.96 -9.03 7.42
N GLY A 122 4.44 -7.93 7.96
CA GLY A 122 3.15 -7.93 8.65
C GLY A 122 2.52 -6.55 8.80
N GLU A 123 1.22 -6.54 9.12
CA GLU A 123 0.50 -5.33 9.49
C GLU A 123 0.77 -4.99 10.95
N GLN A 124 0.93 -3.71 11.23
CA GLN A 124 1.15 -3.15 12.55
C GLN A 124 0.13 -2.05 12.82
N ALA A 125 -0.26 -1.90 14.08
CA ALA A 125 -1.18 -0.85 14.51
C ALA A 125 -0.43 0.44 14.84
N GLY A 126 -1.07 1.58 14.56
CA GLY A 126 -0.57 2.90 14.90
C GLY A 126 0.01 3.65 13.71
N ALA A 127 0.63 4.80 14.00
CA ALA A 127 1.36 5.57 13.00
C ALA A 127 2.72 4.91 12.76
N ALA A 128 3.12 4.85 11.51
CA ALA A 128 4.38 4.24 11.15
C ALA A 128 5.55 5.08 11.71
N ALA A 129 6.45 4.42 12.44
CA ALA A 129 7.55 5.06 13.14
C ALA A 129 8.89 4.64 12.54
N ASP A 130 9.80 5.60 12.41
CA ASP A 130 11.18 5.33 12.00
C ASP A 130 11.87 4.42 13.04
N GLY A 131 12.42 3.28 12.62
CA GLY A 131 13.12 2.34 13.52
C GLY A 131 13.78 1.15 12.81
N ASP A 132 14.66 0.43 13.51
CA ASP A 132 15.52 -0.66 12.99
C ASP A 132 14.75 -1.94 12.62
N SER A 133 13.50 -2.07 13.06
CA SER A 133 12.69 -3.28 12.89
C SER A 133 11.21 -2.97 12.95
N CYS A 134 10.40 -3.88 12.41
CA CYS A 134 8.94 -3.80 12.43
C CYS A 134 8.32 -4.22 13.77
N SER A 135 9.15 -4.55 14.76
CA SER A 135 8.74 -4.95 16.10
C SER A 135 8.80 -3.75 17.02
N THR A 136 7.63 -3.17 17.31
CA THR A 136 7.49 -2.22 18.43
C THR A 136 7.75 -2.96 19.74
N THR A 137 8.98 -2.85 20.25
CA THR A 137 9.17 -2.84 21.70
C THR A 137 9.18 -1.38 22.15
#